data_AF-A0A1Y0H7V1-F1
#
_entry.id   AF-A0A1Y0H7V1-F1
#
_cell.length_a   1.000
_cell.length_b   1.000
_cell.length_c   1.000
_cell.angle_alpha   90.00
_cell.angle_beta   90.00
_cell.angle_gamma   90.00
#
_symmetry.space_group_name_H-M   'P 1'
#
loop_
_entity.id
_entity.type
_entity.pdbx_description
1 polymer ?
#
loop_
_entity_poly.entity_id
_entity_poly.type
_entity_poly.pdbx_seq_one_letter_code
_entity_poly.pdbx_strand_id
1 'polypeptide(L)'
;MSRSEFIRRDRQVFAREVLSGHGIVGVFGALGVGGITWASTGQSVIGLGTMGVIAGLVVAASYKRSIYKRWHDGRFRHLWQGCEDRRTRFQQSVNDLTKSKIAALEELPQTVNSLAEDLYIALRRADRVAFEISRTESNLVPTQQYLLIASKDPQAQEMYRMADQNIAEYRRQMQAIEATVHRAEAQAAVYMTTLDSLRVRVLGHRLAGREVQESVLPFIQTIAEARMQLAAIDKALEELEVMPYPHEVVPPRMPEAKAELNIPPQAATPPEIPDHVRQQMGDGPQ
;
A
#
# COMPACT_ATOMS: atom_id res chain seq x y z
N MET A 1 1.97 -8.89 -8.87
CA MET A 1 1.51 -7.74 -9.68
C MET A 1 2.74 -6.96 -10.10
N SER A 2 3.00 -6.80 -11.39
CA SER A 2 4.27 -6.27 -11.90
C SER A 2 4.29 -4.74 -11.94
N ARG A 3 5.50 -4.14 -11.91
CA ARG A 3 5.72 -2.67 -11.96
C ARG A 3 4.93 -1.97 -13.07
N SER A 4 4.86 -2.59 -14.26
CA SER A 4 4.15 -2.04 -15.42
C SER A 4 2.63 -1.94 -15.22
N GLU A 5 2.04 -2.82 -14.40
CA GLU A 5 0.60 -2.82 -14.13
C GLU A 5 0.18 -1.65 -13.24
N PHE A 6 0.98 -1.30 -12.23
CA PHE A 6 0.74 -0.12 -11.39
C PHE A 6 0.83 1.16 -12.20
N ILE A 7 1.88 1.32 -13.02
CA ILE A 7 2.06 2.49 -13.88
C ILE A 7 0.91 2.62 -14.88
N ARG A 8 0.47 1.50 -15.50
CA ARG A 8 -0.68 1.50 -16.42
C ARG A 8 -1.96 1.92 -15.72
N ARG A 9 -2.23 1.37 -14.52
CA ARG A 9 -3.43 1.69 -13.74
C ARG A 9 -3.43 3.16 -13.30
N ASP A 10 -2.28 3.69 -12.89
CA ASP A 10 -2.15 5.10 -12.50
C ASP A 10 -2.41 6.05 -13.68
N ARG A 11 -1.93 5.70 -14.88
CA ARG A 11 -2.24 6.43 -16.12
C ARG A 11 -3.72 6.38 -16.47
N GLN A 12 -4.39 5.24 -16.26
CA GLN A 12 -5.83 5.10 -16.48
C GLN A 12 -6.64 5.94 -15.49
N VAL A 13 -6.26 5.96 -14.20
CA VAL A 13 -6.91 6.81 -13.20
C VAL A 13 -6.73 8.29 -13.54
N PHE A 14 -5.55 8.69 -14.00
CA PHE A 14 -5.30 10.04 -14.48
C PHE A 14 -6.15 10.39 -15.71
N ALA A 15 -6.16 9.53 -16.75
CA ALA A 15 -6.96 9.75 -17.95
C ALA A 15 -8.45 9.86 -17.63
N ARG A 16 -8.95 9.03 -16.70
CA ARG A 16 -10.33 9.09 -16.21
C ARG A 16 -10.63 10.37 -15.45
N GLU A 17 -9.67 10.94 -14.73
CA GLU A 17 -9.86 12.21 -14.02
C GLU A 17 -9.85 13.41 -14.96
N VAL A 18 -8.96 13.41 -15.96
CA VAL A 18 -8.94 14.42 -17.02
C VAL A 18 -10.24 14.40 -17.83
N LEU A 19 -10.78 13.20 -18.09
CA LEU A 19 -12.07 12.99 -18.75
C LEU A 19 -13.27 13.01 -17.78
N SER A 20 -13.07 13.31 -16.49
CA SER A 20 -14.17 13.42 -15.54
C SER A 20 -15.01 14.66 -15.83
N GLY A 21 -16.26 14.70 -15.37
CA GLY A 21 -17.15 15.84 -15.59
C GLY A 21 -16.55 17.20 -15.20
N HIS A 22 -15.70 17.24 -14.17
CA HIS A 22 -14.98 18.45 -13.77
C HIS A 22 -13.86 18.85 -14.76
N GLY A 23 -13.15 17.87 -15.32
CA GLY A 23 -12.13 18.11 -16.35
C GLY A 23 -12.76 18.62 -17.64
N ILE A 24 -13.89 18.03 -18.05
CA ILE A 24 -14.66 18.45 -19.21
C ILE A 24 -15.18 19.89 -19.04
N VAL A 25 -15.81 20.20 -17.90
CA VAL A 25 -16.27 21.57 -17.58
C VAL A 25 -15.11 22.56 -17.58
N GLY A 26 -13.95 22.18 -17.04
CA GLY A 26 -12.75 23.02 -17.07
C GLY A 26 -12.23 23.31 -18.48
N VAL A 27 -12.23 22.32 -19.37
CA VAL A 27 -11.80 22.48 -20.78
C VAL A 27 -12.80 23.33 -21.58
N PHE A 28 -14.11 23.10 -21.41
CA PHE A 28 -15.13 23.96 -22.04
C PHE A 28 -15.10 25.38 -21.49
N GLY A 29 -14.83 25.56 -20.19
CA GLY A 29 -14.58 26.86 -19.58
C GLY A 29 -13.36 27.56 -20.19
N ALA A 30 -12.26 26.83 -20.44
CA ALA A 30 -11.08 27.36 -21.11
C ALA A 30 -11.40 27.86 -22.53
N LEU A 31 -12.15 27.07 -23.30
CA LEU A 31 -12.59 27.43 -24.66
C LEU A 31 -13.50 28.68 -24.64
N GLY A 32 -14.43 28.76 -23.68
CA GLY A 32 -15.31 29.91 -23.51
C GLY A 32 -14.54 31.20 -23.17
N VAL A 33 -13.63 31.14 -22.20
CA VAL A 33 -12.81 32.30 -21.79
C VAL A 33 -11.84 32.72 -22.90
N GLY A 34 -11.18 31.78 -23.58
CA GLY A 34 -10.32 32.08 -24.72
C GLY A 34 -11.08 32.71 -25.88
N GLY A 35 -12.29 32.22 -26.18
CA GLY A 35 -13.18 32.78 -27.20
C GLY A 35 -13.64 34.20 -26.88
N ILE A 36 -14.03 34.47 -25.63
CA ILE A 36 -14.41 35.82 -25.16
C ILE A 36 -13.20 36.76 -25.24
N THR A 37 -12.03 36.30 -24.83
CA THR A 37 -10.80 37.09 -24.86
C THR A 37 -10.44 37.45 -26.30
N TRP A 38 -10.50 36.48 -27.22
CA TRP A 38 -10.29 36.71 -28.65
C TRP A 38 -11.30 37.68 -29.24
N ALA A 39 -12.60 37.52 -28.95
CA ALA A 39 -13.64 38.41 -29.45
C ALA A 39 -13.50 39.86 -28.92
N SER A 40 -13.03 40.03 -27.68
CA SER A 40 -12.86 41.35 -27.05
C SER A 40 -11.59 42.11 -27.48
N THR A 41 -10.49 41.41 -27.74
CA THR A 41 -9.20 42.04 -28.10
C THR A 41 -8.86 41.95 -29.58
N GLY A 42 -9.54 41.09 -30.35
CA GLY A 42 -9.21 40.81 -31.76
C GLY A 42 -7.89 40.06 -31.97
N GLN A 43 -7.13 39.81 -30.90
CA GLN A 43 -5.82 39.17 -30.95
C GLN A 43 -5.92 37.68 -30.64
N SER A 44 -5.75 36.85 -31.66
CA SER A 44 -5.79 35.38 -31.55
C SER A 44 -4.71 34.83 -30.62
N VAL A 45 -3.55 35.49 -30.54
CA VAL A 45 -2.43 35.08 -29.68
C VAL A 45 -2.81 35.16 -28.19
N ILE A 46 -3.50 36.23 -27.77
CA ILE A 46 -3.94 36.40 -26.38
C ILE A 46 -5.06 35.41 -26.04
N GLY A 47 -6.01 35.22 -26.95
CA GLY A 47 -7.08 34.22 -26.80
C GLY A 47 -6.54 32.79 -26.65
N LEU A 48 -5.58 32.38 -27.48
CA LEU A 48 -4.93 31.07 -27.39
C LEU A 48 -4.05 30.94 -26.15
N GLY A 49 -3.34 32.00 -25.77
CA GLY A 49 -2.51 32.02 -24.57
C GLY A 49 -3.32 31.80 -23.29
N THR A 50 -4.42 32.53 -23.12
CA THR A 50 -5.32 32.36 -21.96
C THR A 50 -5.94 30.97 -21.90
N MET A 51 -6.37 30.43 -23.05
CA MET A 51 -6.83 29.06 -23.18
C MET A 51 -5.79 28.03 -22.71
N GLY A 52 -4.55 28.19 -23.17
CA GLY A 52 -3.44 27.30 -22.81
C GLY A 52 -3.15 27.31 -21.32
N VAL A 53 -3.17 28.49 -20.69
CA VAL A 53 -2.98 28.63 -19.23
C VAL A 53 -4.10 27.92 -18.46
N ILE A 54 -5.37 28.16 -18.83
CA ILE A 54 -6.50 27.53 -18.12
C ILE A 54 -6.48 26.01 -18.32
N ALA A 55 -6.23 25.53 -19.54
CA ALA A 55 -6.09 24.10 -19.81
C ALA A 55 -4.96 23.47 -18.98
N GLY A 56 -3.80 24.14 -18.87
CA GLY A 56 -2.69 23.72 -18.01
C GLY A 56 -3.09 23.61 -16.54
N LEU A 57 -3.85 24.57 -16.02
CA LEU A 57 -4.36 24.55 -14.64
C LEU A 57 -5.35 23.39 -14.40
N VAL A 58 -6.25 23.11 -15.35
CA VAL A 58 -7.21 22.00 -15.27
C VAL A 58 -6.47 20.65 -15.27
N VAL A 59 -5.46 20.49 -16.13
CA VAL A 59 -4.62 19.29 -16.17
C VAL A 59 -3.86 19.13 -14.85
N ALA A 60 -3.27 20.20 -14.32
CA ALA A 60 -2.56 20.16 -13.04
C ALA A 60 -3.48 19.82 -11.85
N ALA A 61 -4.69 20.38 -11.81
CA ALA A 61 -5.69 20.07 -10.81
C ALA A 61 -6.17 18.61 -10.90
N SER A 62 -6.41 18.13 -12.13
CA SER A 62 -6.78 16.74 -12.40
C SER A 62 -5.68 15.76 -12.02
N TYR A 63 -4.42 16.14 -12.26
CA TYR A 63 -3.26 15.37 -11.83
C TYR A 63 -3.21 15.24 -10.30
N LYS A 64 -3.34 16.35 -9.57
CA LYS A 64 -3.42 16.33 -8.10
C LYS A 64 -4.54 15.42 -7.61
N ARG A 65 -5.76 15.58 -8.13
CA ARG A 65 -6.91 14.72 -7.79
C ARG A 65 -6.66 13.25 -8.10
N SER A 66 -5.99 12.94 -9.20
CA SER A 66 -5.63 11.57 -9.55
C SER A 66 -4.71 10.94 -8.52
N ILE A 67 -3.77 11.69 -7.93
CA ILE A 67 -2.89 11.19 -6.87
C ILE A 67 -3.70 10.81 -5.63
N TYR A 68 -4.67 11.63 -5.22
CA TYR A 68 -5.54 11.31 -4.08
C TYR A 68 -6.35 10.04 -4.30
N LYS A 69 -6.83 9.80 -5.52
CA LYS A 69 -7.63 8.62 -5.87
C LYS A 69 -6.82 7.33 -6.06
N ARG A 70 -5.49 7.41 -6.11
CA ARG A 70 -4.65 6.21 -6.25
C ARG A 70 -4.62 5.41 -4.94
N TRP A 71 -4.51 6.09 -3.81
CA TRP A 71 -4.36 5.49 -2.49
C TRP A 71 -5.71 5.13 -1.87
N HIS A 72 -5.79 3.97 -1.21
CA HIS A 72 -7.00 3.57 -0.49
C HIS A 72 -6.99 4.17 0.92
N ASP A 73 -5.86 4.07 1.62
CA ASP A 73 -5.65 4.67 2.94
C ASP A 73 -4.83 5.97 2.85
N GLY A 74 -5.27 6.98 3.61
CA GLY A 74 -4.55 8.24 3.76
C GLY A 74 -3.16 8.07 4.39
N ARG A 75 -2.94 7.01 5.20
CA ARG A 75 -1.65 6.71 5.84
C ARG A 75 -0.52 6.53 4.83
N PHE A 76 -0.67 5.62 3.86
CA PHE A 76 0.34 5.36 2.84
C PHE A 76 0.56 6.57 1.93
N ARG A 77 -0.50 7.34 1.65
CA ARG A 77 -0.39 8.60 0.91
C ARG A 77 0.50 9.60 1.64
N HIS A 78 0.33 9.77 2.95
CA HIS A 78 1.15 10.69 3.73
C HIS A 78 2.61 10.23 3.81
N LEU A 79 2.86 8.93 3.93
CA LEU A 79 4.21 8.36 3.83
C LEU A 79 4.84 8.69 2.48
N TRP A 80 4.15 8.41 1.37
CA TRP A 80 4.69 8.72 0.05
C TRP A 80 4.97 10.23 -0.14
N GLN A 81 4.05 11.10 0.27
CA GLN A 81 4.23 12.55 0.21
C GLN A 81 5.47 12.99 1.02
N GLY A 82 5.71 12.37 2.18
CA GLY A 82 6.89 12.63 2.99
C GLY A 82 8.20 12.21 2.32
N CYS A 83 8.20 11.09 1.58
CA CYS A 83 9.35 10.65 0.78
C CYS A 83 9.60 11.62 -0.39
N GLU A 84 8.54 11.99 -1.11
CA GLU A 84 8.62 12.84 -2.31
C GLU A 84 9.10 14.27 -1.98
N ASP A 85 8.60 14.87 -0.90
CA ASP A 85 9.04 16.19 -0.43
C ASP A 85 10.54 16.17 -0.06
N ARG A 86 10.97 15.19 0.74
CA ARG A 86 12.38 15.06 1.14
C ARG A 86 13.30 14.79 -0.04
N ARG A 87 12.89 13.94 -0.98
CA ARG A 87 13.61 13.71 -2.24
C ARG A 87 13.79 15.01 -3.02
N THR A 88 12.73 15.80 -3.16
CA THR A 88 12.77 17.08 -3.89
C THR A 88 13.73 18.07 -3.22
N ARG A 89 13.64 18.23 -1.90
CA ARG A 89 14.54 19.09 -1.12
C ARG A 89 16.00 18.62 -1.16
N PHE A 90 16.22 17.31 -1.13
CA PHE A 90 17.54 16.72 -1.27
C PHE A 90 18.13 17.00 -2.65
N GLN A 91 17.35 16.77 -3.73
CA GLN A 91 17.78 17.06 -5.10
C GLN A 91 18.16 18.53 -5.29
N GLN A 92 17.37 19.47 -4.74
CA GLN A 92 17.71 20.90 -4.75
C GLN A 92 19.05 21.16 -4.05
N SER A 93 19.26 20.54 -2.88
CA SER A 93 20.48 20.71 -2.09
C SER A 93 21.71 20.15 -2.81
N VAL A 94 21.59 19.01 -3.50
CA VAL A 94 22.70 18.40 -4.26
C VAL A 94 22.99 19.19 -5.53
N ASN A 95 21.97 19.62 -6.28
CA ASN A 95 22.17 20.41 -7.51
C ASN A 95 22.97 21.69 -7.27
N ASP A 96 22.79 22.32 -6.10
CA ASP A 96 23.59 23.46 -5.68
C ASP A 96 25.06 23.09 -5.41
N LEU A 97 25.33 21.90 -4.84
CA LEU A 97 26.67 21.39 -4.59
C LEU A 97 27.36 20.82 -5.83
N THR A 98 26.68 20.27 -6.82
CA THR A 98 27.32 19.69 -8.01
C THR A 98 28.16 20.72 -8.77
N LYS A 99 27.83 22.02 -8.64
CA LYS A 99 28.66 23.13 -9.12
C LYS A 99 30.10 23.14 -8.54
N SER A 100 30.31 22.47 -7.41
CA SER A 100 31.61 22.32 -6.73
C SER A 100 32.44 21.10 -7.16
N LYS A 101 31.95 20.26 -8.09
CA LYS A 101 32.65 19.09 -8.68
C LYS A 101 33.09 18.00 -7.69
N ILE A 102 32.24 17.62 -6.72
CA ILE A 102 32.51 16.47 -5.85
C ILE A 102 32.01 15.19 -6.55
N ALA A 103 32.93 14.35 -7.02
CA ALA A 103 32.61 13.12 -7.77
C ALA A 103 31.70 12.15 -6.99
N ALA A 104 31.83 12.07 -5.66
CA ALA A 104 31.03 11.18 -4.83
C ALA A 104 29.52 11.53 -4.78
N LEU A 105 29.13 12.75 -5.19
CA LEU A 105 27.75 13.22 -5.21
C LEU A 105 27.06 13.03 -6.56
N GLU A 106 27.78 12.62 -7.61
CA GLU A 106 27.24 12.55 -8.97
C GLU A 106 26.23 11.41 -9.15
N GLU A 107 26.52 10.22 -8.59
CA GLU A 107 25.67 9.03 -8.68
C GLU A 107 24.50 9.04 -7.68
N LEU A 108 24.68 9.73 -6.54
CA LEU A 108 23.78 9.66 -5.39
C LEU A 108 22.33 10.08 -5.72
N PRO A 109 22.07 11.17 -6.47
CA PRO A 109 20.71 11.54 -6.89
C PRO A 109 20.04 10.46 -7.73
N GLN A 110 20.80 9.77 -8.60
CA GLN A 110 20.24 8.74 -9.44
C GLN A 110 19.78 7.53 -8.62
N THR A 111 20.62 7.07 -7.67
CA THR A 111 20.27 6.00 -6.72
C THR A 111 19.05 6.38 -5.86
N VAL A 112 19.00 7.62 -5.38
CA VAL A 112 17.87 8.10 -4.58
C VAL A 112 16.57 8.12 -5.39
N ASN A 113 16.65 8.46 -6.67
CA ASN A 113 15.50 8.47 -7.58
C ASN A 113 15.03 7.05 -7.94
N SER A 114 15.95 6.13 -8.26
CA SER A 114 15.58 4.73 -8.54
C SER A 114 14.91 4.09 -7.31
N LEU A 115 15.51 4.25 -6.14
CA LEU A 115 14.96 3.72 -4.89
C LEU A 115 13.61 4.34 -4.53
N ALA A 116 13.40 5.62 -4.85
CA ALA A 116 12.09 6.25 -4.66
C ALA A 116 11.00 5.59 -5.51
N GLU A 117 11.33 5.19 -6.74
CA GLU A 117 10.38 4.50 -7.62
C GLU A 117 10.04 3.10 -7.10
N ASP A 118 11.04 2.36 -6.61
CA ASP A 118 10.81 1.01 -6.07
C ASP A 118 10.05 1.07 -4.74
N LEU A 119 10.37 2.06 -3.89
CA LEU A 119 9.63 2.35 -2.66
C LEU A 119 8.18 2.78 -2.94
N TYR A 120 7.94 3.55 -4.00
CA TYR A 120 6.58 3.88 -4.44
C TYR A 120 5.79 2.60 -4.71
N ILE A 121 6.36 1.67 -5.49
CA ILE A 121 5.69 0.42 -5.85
C ILE A 121 5.43 -0.44 -4.62
N ALA A 122 6.40 -0.54 -3.71
CA ALA A 122 6.23 -1.30 -2.47
C ALA A 122 5.12 -0.70 -1.59
N LEU A 123 5.08 0.63 -1.41
CA LEU A 123 4.01 1.30 -0.67
C LEU A 123 2.65 1.13 -1.34
N ARG A 124 2.57 1.15 -2.68
CA ARG A 124 1.32 0.89 -3.41
C ARG A 124 0.84 -0.55 -3.25
N ARG A 125 1.77 -1.51 -3.21
CA ARG A 125 1.46 -2.93 -2.94
C ARG A 125 0.96 -3.09 -1.50
N ALA A 126 1.65 -2.49 -0.53
CA ALA A 126 1.28 -2.49 0.87
C ALA A 126 -0.11 -1.85 1.12
N ASP A 127 -0.40 -0.71 0.51
CA ASP A 127 -1.72 -0.05 0.55
C ASP A 127 -2.83 -0.97 0.06
N ARG A 128 -2.61 -1.67 -1.06
CA ARG A 128 -3.59 -2.62 -1.58
C ARG A 128 -3.78 -3.82 -0.67
N VAL A 129 -2.70 -4.40 -0.13
CA VAL A 129 -2.78 -5.53 0.80
C VAL A 129 -3.53 -5.12 2.07
N ALA A 130 -3.19 -3.97 2.67
CA ALA A 130 -3.88 -3.44 3.84
C ALA A 130 -5.37 -3.18 3.56
N PHE A 131 -5.70 -2.64 2.39
CA PHE A 131 -7.09 -2.46 1.97
C PHE A 131 -7.83 -3.79 1.82
N GLU A 132 -7.20 -4.80 1.22
CA GLU A 132 -7.82 -6.12 1.07
C GLU A 132 -8.04 -6.78 2.44
N ILE A 133 -7.04 -6.77 3.34
CA ILE A 133 -7.16 -7.28 4.72
C ILE A 133 -8.29 -6.55 5.45
N SER A 134 -8.28 -5.21 5.46
CA SER A 134 -9.35 -4.46 6.14
C SER A 134 -10.73 -4.74 5.54
N ARG A 135 -10.84 -5.07 4.25
CA ARG A 135 -12.11 -5.40 3.61
C ARG A 135 -12.58 -6.83 3.90
N THR A 136 -11.68 -7.81 3.92
CA THR A 136 -12.04 -9.22 4.13
C THR A 136 -12.15 -9.57 5.60
N GLU A 137 -11.31 -8.97 6.44
CA GLU A 137 -11.14 -9.35 7.84
C GLU A 137 -11.90 -8.46 8.83
N SER A 138 -12.35 -7.26 8.44
CA SER A 138 -13.06 -6.35 9.36
C SER A 138 -14.38 -6.89 9.89
N ASN A 139 -14.99 -7.85 9.19
CA ASN A 139 -16.26 -8.48 9.57
C ASN A 139 -16.10 -9.91 10.11
N LEU A 140 -14.87 -10.43 10.18
CA LEU A 140 -14.63 -11.67 10.91
C LEU A 140 -14.66 -11.31 12.40
N VAL A 141 -15.86 -11.42 12.97
CA VAL A 141 -16.15 -11.34 14.41
C VAL A 141 -14.99 -11.98 15.18
N PRO A 142 -14.46 -11.33 16.24
CA PRO A 142 -13.36 -11.87 17.03
C PRO A 142 -13.69 -13.31 17.34
N THR A 143 -12.79 -14.18 16.87
CA THR A 143 -12.80 -15.63 16.94
C THR A 143 -13.80 -16.06 18.00
N GLN A 144 -14.96 -16.60 17.59
CA GLN A 144 -15.84 -17.30 18.50
C GLN A 144 -14.91 -18.17 19.35
N GLN A 145 -14.75 -17.78 20.62
CA GLN A 145 -14.39 -18.70 21.66
C GLN A 145 -15.52 -19.71 21.56
N TYR A 146 -15.36 -20.73 20.71
CA TYR A 146 -16.16 -21.92 20.77
C TYR A 146 -16.02 -22.29 22.23
N LEU A 147 -17.08 -22.06 22.98
CA LEU A 147 -17.23 -22.58 24.31
C LEU A 147 -16.77 -24.02 24.17
N LEU A 148 -15.61 -24.32 24.75
CA LEU A 148 -14.97 -25.62 24.75
C LEU A 148 -15.91 -26.56 25.52
N ILE A 149 -17.04 -26.88 24.91
CA ILE A 149 -17.84 -28.01 25.29
C ILE A 149 -16.98 -29.16 24.83
N ALA A 150 -16.20 -29.71 25.76
CA ALA A 150 -15.43 -30.92 25.55
C ALA A 150 -16.43 -32.01 25.12
N SER A 151 -16.59 -32.16 23.81
CA SER A 151 -17.41 -33.23 23.24
C SER A 151 -16.77 -34.53 23.71
N LYS A 152 -17.59 -35.43 24.27
CA LYS A 152 -17.13 -36.77 24.69
C LYS A 152 -16.90 -37.69 23.49
N ASP A 153 -17.29 -37.27 22.29
CA ASP A 153 -17.12 -38.03 21.06
C ASP A 153 -15.67 -37.87 20.53
N PRO A 154 -14.90 -38.97 20.39
CA PRO A 154 -13.54 -38.92 19.87
C PRO A 154 -13.45 -38.37 18.43
N GLN A 155 -14.46 -38.57 17.58
CA GLN A 155 -14.45 -38.00 16.22
C GLN A 155 -14.59 -36.47 16.24
N ALA A 156 -15.46 -35.95 17.10
CA ALA A 156 -15.60 -34.51 17.29
C ALA A 156 -14.30 -33.89 17.87
N GLN A 157 -13.62 -34.58 18.78
CA GLN A 157 -12.36 -34.12 19.35
C GLN A 157 -11.23 -34.00 18.31
N GLU A 158 -11.16 -34.94 17.35
CA GLU A 158 -10.22 -34.85 16.22
C GLU A 158 -10.55 -33.68 15.29
N MET A 159 -11.84 -33.44 15.00
CA MET A 159 -12.27 -32.29 14.21
C MET A 159 -11.91 -30.95 14.89
N TYR A 160 -12.09 -30.83 16.20
CA TYR A 160 -11.66 -29.65 16.95
C TYR A 160 -10.14 -29.46 16.90
N ARG A 161 -9.37 -30.54 17.06
CA ARG A 161 -7.90 -30.46 16.97
C ARG A 161 -7.44 -29.99 15.58
N MET A 162 -8.07 -30.47 14.52
CA MET A 162 -7.78 -30.02 13.15
C MET A 162 -8.18 -28.56 12.94
N ALA A 163 -9.33 -28.13 13.49
CA ALA A 163 -9.76 -26.74 13.42
C ALA A 163 -8.78 -25.79 14.11
N ASP A 164 -8.28 -26.14 15.30
CA ASP A 164 -7.28 -25.35 16.03
C ASP A 164 -5.97 -25.22 15.24
N GLN A 165 -5.51 -26.30 14.61
CA GLN A 165 -4.33 -26.28 13.74
C GLN A 165 -4.52 -25.34 12.55
N ASN A 166 -5.66 -25.43 11.87
CA ASN A 166 -5.98 -24.56 10.72
C ASN A 166 -6.08 -23.08 11.14
N ILE A 167 -6.68 -22.79 12.29
CA ILE A 167 -6.77 -21.41 12.83
C ILE A 167 -5.36 -20.88 13.14
N ALA A 168 -4.51 -21.69 13.77
CA ALA A 168 -3.14 -21.29 14.08
C ALA A 168 -2.31 -21.02 12.81
N GLU A 169 -2.44 -21.86 11.80
CA GLU A 169 -1.76 -21.67 10.52
C GLU A 169 -2.25 -20.41 9.80
N TYR A 170 -3.56 -20.21 9.73
CA TYR A 170 -4.15 -19.00 9.15
C TYR A 170 -3.65 -17.74 9.86
N ARG A 171 -3.64 -17.70 11.20
CA ARG A 171 -3.13 -16.57 11.98
C ARG A 171 -1.67 -16.30 11.68
N ARG A 172 -0.84 -17.35 11.57
CA ARG A 172 0.57 -17.22 11.23
C ARG A 172 0.77 -16.63 9.84
N GLN A 173 -0.01 -17.09 8.86
CA GLN A 173 0.04 -16.56 7.50
C GLN A 173 -0.42 -15.10 7.44
N MET A 174 -1.51 -14.75 8.14
CA MET A 174 -2.00 -13.38 8.22
C MET A 174 -0.95 -12.45 8.84
N GLN A 175 -0.36 -12.83 9.97
CA GLN A 175 0.72 -12.07 10.61
C GLN A 175 1.92 -11.88 9.68
N ALA A 176 2.26 -12.88 8.87
CA ALA A 176 3.34 -12.76 7.90
C ALA A 176 3.01 -11.72 6.82
N ILE A 177 1.77 -11.69 6.32
CA ILE A 177 1.31 -10.70 5.33
C ILE A 177 1.31 -9.31 5.96
N GLU A 178 0.75 -9.13 7.17
CA GLU A 178 0.77 -7.85 7.88
C GLU A 178 2.19 -7.33 8.14
N ALA A 179 3.12 -8.23 8.48
CA ALA A 179 4.53 -7.89 8.64
C ALA A 179 5.15 -7.31 7.37
N THR A 180 4.74 -7.77 6.18
CA THR A 180 5.21 -7.17 4.91
C THR A 180 4.74 -5.73 4.73
N VAL A 181 3.50 -5.43 5.13
CA VAL A 181 2.93 -4.08 5.10
C VAL A 181 3.74 -3.16 6.02
N HIS A 182 3.96 -3.59 7.26
CA HIS A 182 4.76 -2.81 8.21
C HIS A 182 6.23 -2.65 7.80
N ARG A 183 6.81 -3.65 7.12
CA ARG A 183 8.17 -3.55 6.58
C ARG A 183 8.27 -2.45 5.51
N ALA A 184 7.29 -2.36 4.61
CA ALA A 184 7.26 -1.29 3.60
C ALA A 184 7.13 0.11 4.23
N GLU A 185 6.33 0.25 5.28
CA GLU A 185 6.20 1.50 6.05
C GLU A 185 7.51 1.88 6.75
N ALA A 186 8.16 0.89 7.39
CA ALA A 186 9.44 1.09 8.05
C ALA A 186 10.53 1.50 7.05
N GLN A 187 10.60 0.85 5.89
CA GLN A 187 11.52 1.23 4.80
C GLN A 187 11.28 2.66 4.34
N ALA A 188 10.03 3.12 4.24
CA ALA A 188 9.72 4.50 3.91
C ALA A 188 10.21 5.48 4.99
N ALA A 189 10.03 5.15 6.27
CA ALA A 189 10.53 5.97 7.37
C ALA A 189 12.07 6.03 7.38
N VAL A 190 12.76 4.91 7.19
CA VAL A 190 14.22 4.85 7.09
C VAL A 190 14.69 5.71 5.91
N TYR A 191 14.11 5.54 4.72
CA TYR A 191 14.43 6.36 3.54
C TYR A 191 14.32 7.86 3.83
N MET A 192 13.22 8.31 4.44
CA MET A 192 13.05 9.72 4.82
C MET A 192 14.17 10.21 5.74
N THR A 193 14.48 9.45 6.80
CA THR A 193 15.51 9.85 7.78
C THR A 193 16.92 9.83 7.20
N THR A 194 17.23 8.88 6.31
CA THR A 194 18.50 8.83 5.57
C THR A 194 18.64 10.06 4.66
N LEU A 195 17.58 10.46 3.95
CA LEU A 195 17.60 11.68 3.14
C LEU A 195 17.74 12.95 3.97
N ASP A 196 17.04 13.06 5.10
CA ASP A 196 17.17 14.21 6.00
C ASP A 196 18.59 14.33 6.54
N SER A 197 19.19 13.19 6.93
CA SER A 197 20.58 13.12 7.41
C SER A 197 21.56 13.55 6.32
N LEU A 198 21.43 13.01 5.11
CA LEU A 198 22.23 13.41 3.94
C LEU A 198 22.10 14.89 3.65
N ARG A 199 20.88 15.43 3.68
CA ARG A 199 20.62 16.86 3.43
C ARG A 199 21.31 17.75 4.45
N VAL A 200 21.23 17.42 5.73
CA VAL A 200 21.91 18.19 6.80
C VAL A 200 23.43 18.20 6.58
N ARG A 201 24.01 17.07 6.16
CA ARG A 201 25.45 16.97 5.89
C ARG A 201 25.86 17.78 4.67
N VAL A 202 25.08 17.72 3.59
CA VAL A 202 25.28 18.52 2.37
C VAL A 202 25.20 20.02 2.69
N LEU A 203 24.22 20.44 3.50
CA LEU A 203 24.10 21.84 3.95
C LEU A 203 25.25 22.25 4.86
N GLY A 204 25.68 21.40 5.79
CA GLY A 204 26.82 21.64 6.65
C GLY A 204 28.11 21.86 5.84
N HIS A 205 28.35 21.02 4.83
CA HIS A 205 29.50 21.18 3.94
C HIS A 205 29.44 22.49 3.14
N ARG A 206 28.25 22.91 2.70
CA ARG A 206 28.04 24.20 2.02
C ARG A 206 28.33 25.39 2.94
N LEU A 207 27.85 25.35 4.18
CA LEU A 207 27.95 26.46 5.13
C LEU A 207 29.36 26.61 5.71
N ALA A 208 30.13 25.51 5.79
CA ALA A 208 31.51 25.54 6.29
C ALA A 208 32.50 26.30 5.38
N GLY A 209 32.13 26.61 4.13
CA GLY A 209 32.99 27.35 3.19
C GLY A 209 34.24 26.58 2.74
N ARG A 210 34.94 27.13 1.74
CA ARG A 210 36.15 26.53 1.11
C ARG A 210 37.37 26.40 2.02
N GLU A 211 37.33 26.93 3.25
CA GLU A 211 38.51 27.06 4.12
C GLU A 211 38.67 25.94 5.16
N VAL A 212 37.66 25.07 5.36
CA VAL A 212 37.81 23.90 6.24
C VAL A 212 38.18 22.67 5.41
N GLN A 213 39.43 22.61 4.94
CA GLN A 213 40.01 21.43 4.29
C GLN A 213 40.04 20.19 5.21
N GLU A 214 39.80 20.34 6.52
CA GLU A 214 39.78 19.24 7.49
C GLU A 214 38.47 18.41 7.53
N SER A 215 37.41 18.73 6.79
CA SER A 215 36.09 18.05 6.93
C SER A 215 35.61 17.23 5.73
N VAL A 216 36.42 17.05 4.67
CA VAL A 216 35.98 16.30 3.47
C VAL A 216 35.90 14.79 3.74
N LEU A 217 36.86 14.21 4.47
CA LEU A 217 36.86 12.78 4.79
C LEU A 217 35.61 12.31 5.58
N PRO A 218 35.22 12.97 6.69
CA PRO A 218 34.02 12.57 7.43
C PRO A 218 32.74 12.76 6.61
N PHE A 219 32.72 13.73 5.70
CA PHE A 219 31.62 13.90 4.75
C PHE A 219 31.51 12.73 3.77
N ILE A 220 32.63 12.30 3.17
CA ILE A 220 32.66 11.14 2.26
C ILE A 220 32.29 9.84 2.99
N GLN A 221 32.78 9.64 4.22
CA GLN A 221 32.41 8.49 5.05
C GLN A 221 30.90 8.46 5.34
N THR A 222 30.31 9.61 5.65
CA THR A 222 28.86 9.69 5.90
C THR A 222 28.05 9.43 4.63
N ILE A 223 28.53 9.89 3.47
CA ILE A 223 27.90 9.55 2.18
C ILE A 223 27.99 8.04 1.92
N ALA A 224 29.15 7.43 2.18
CA ALA A 224 29.32 5.98 2.00
C ALA A 224 28.38 5.18 2.92
N GLU A 225 28.24 5.59 4.19
CA GLU A 225 27.29 5.00 5.13
C GLU A 225 25.84 5.14 4.65
N ALA A 226 25.45 6.34 4.22
CA ALA A 226 24.11 6.56 3.69
C ALA A 226 23.85 5.74 2.42
N ARG A 227 24.84 5.54 1.55
CA ARG A 227 24.74 4.62 0.41
C ARG A 227 24.51 3.19 0.85
N MET A 228 25.21 2.71 1.89
CA MET A 228 24.97 1.38 2.44
C MET A 228 23.55 1.24 2.99
N GLN A 229 23.03 2.27 3.66
CA GLN A 229 21.65 2.28 4.15
C GLN A 229 20.64 2.23 3.00
N LEU A 230 20.84 3.02 1.94
CA LEU A 230 19.98 3.01 0.75
C LEU A 230 20.03 1.64 0.03
N ALA A 231 21.21 1.04 -0.09
CA ALA A 231 21.35 -0.31 -0.66
C ALA A 231 20.71 -1.40 0.20
N ALA A 232 20.73 -1.24 1.53
CA ALA A 232 20.03 -2.15 2.43
C ALA A 232 18.51 -2.05 2.28
N ILE A 233 17.96 -0.85 2.05
CA ILE A 233 16.54 -0.65 1.73
C ILE A 233 16.20 -1.35 0.41
N ASP A 234 17.02 -1.14 -0.63
CA ASP A 234 16.83 -1.74 -1.94
C ASP A 234 16.74 -3.27 -1.86
N LYS A 235 17.74 -3.90 -1.22
CA LYS A 235 17.72 -5.34 -0.96
C LYS A 235 16.50 -5.79 -0.16
N ALA A 236 16.11 -5.03 0.86
CA ALA A 236 14.95 -5.38 1.67
C ALA A 236 13.62 -5.21 0.90
N LEU A 237 13.57 -4.37 -0.13
CA LEU A 237 12.44 -4.25 -1.05
C LEU A 237 12.38 -5.45 -2.00
N GLU A 238 13.52 -5.94 -2.49
CA GLU A 238 13.60 -7.17 -3.30
C GLU A 238 13.12 -8.40 -2.51
N GLU A 239 13.57 -8.54 -1.25
CA GLU A 239 13.14 -9.64 -0.38
C GLU A 239 11.62 -9.62 -0.09
N LEU A 240 10.99 -8.44 -0.13
CA LEU A 240 9.54 -8.30 0.00
C LEU A 240 8.78 -8.94 -1.18
N GLU A 241 9.41 -9.11 -2.33
CA GLU A 241 8.78 -9.69 -3.52
C GLU A 241 8.74 -11.23 -3.50
N VAL A 242 9.55 -11.87 -2.64
CA VAL A 242 9.85 -13.31 -2.73
C VAL A 242 8.94 -14.19 -1.87
N MET A 243 8.05 -13.66 -1.01
CA MET A 243 7.19 -14.52 -0.18
C MET A 243 6.22 -15.37 -1.05
N PRO A 244 6.44 -16.70 -1.18
CA PRO A 244 5.59 -17.55 -1.97
C PRO A 244 4.28 -17.77 -1.20
N TYR A 245 3.17 -17.75 -1.92
CA TYR A 245 1.91 -18.30 -1.43
C TYR A 245 2.14 -19.81 -1.18
N PRO A 246 1.90 -20.36 0.02
CA PRO A 246 1.93 -21.80 0.19
C PRO A 246 0.78 -22.39 -0.63
N HIS A 247 1.12 -23.03 -1.75
CA HIS A 247 0.21 -23.92 -2.45
C HIS A 247 0.00 -25.16 -1.57
N GLU A 248 -1.25 -25.61 -1.49
CA GLU A 248 -1.73 -26.75 -0.69
C GLU A 248 -2.19 -26.44 0.73
N VAL A 249 -3.33 -25.75 0.84
CA VAL A 249 -4.33 -26.17 1.83
C VAL A 249 -4.84 -27.52 1.35
N VAL A 250 -4.30 -28.62 1.86
CA VAL A 250 -4.85 -29.96 1.61
C VAL A 250 -6.20 -30.02 2.31
N PRO A 251 -7.34 -30.04 1.60
CA PRO A 251 -8.62 -30.28 2.25
C PRO A 251 -8.56 -31.68 2.89
N PRO A 252 -9.11 -31.86 4.10
CA PRO A 252 -9.05 -33.15 4.79
C PRO A 252 -9.66 -34.23 3.90
N ARG A 253 -8.87 -35.28 3.61
CA ARG A 253 -9.43 -36.54 3.11
C ARG A 253 -10.29 -37.08 4.25
N MET A 254 -11.61 -36.94 4.11
CA MET A 254 -12.55 -37.71 4.92
C MET A 254 -12.12 -39.18 4.81
N PRO A 255 -11.91 -39.91 5.93
CA PRO A 255 -11.68 -41.33 5.83
C PRO A 255 -12.85 -41.92 5.04
N GLU A 256 -12.55 -42.61 3.94
CA GLU A 256 -13.54 -43.44 3.25
C GLU A 256 -14.04 -44.46 4.27
N ALA A 257 -15.17 -44.16 4.89
CA ALA A 257 -15.87 -45.10 5.73
C ALA A 257 -16.40 -46.22 4.81
N LYS A 258 -15.53 -47.16 4.45
CA LYS A 258 -15.92 -48.55 4.24
C LYS A 258 -16.29 -49.15 5.60
N ALA A 259 -17.31 -48.58 6.21
CA ALA A 259 -18.13 -49.29 7.16
C ALA A 259 -19.42 -49.54 6.40
N GLU A 260 -19.64 -50.79 5.99
CA GLU A 260 -20.95 -51.25 5.57
C GLU A 260 -21.96 -50.81 6.64
N LEU A 261 -22.69 -49.73 6.35
CA LEU A 261 -23.80 -49.28 7.17
C LEU A 261 -24.90 -50.32 6.99
N ASN A 262 -24.88 -51.35 7.82
CA ASN A 262 -26.03 -52.20 8.04
C ASN A 262 -27.01 -51.41 8.92
N ILE A 263 -27.73 -50.48 8.31
CA ILE A 263 -28.76 -49.68 8.98
C ILE A 263 -30.03 -50.53 9.02
N PRO A 264 -30.51 -51.00 10.18
CA PRO A 264 -31.88 -51.51 10.26
C PRO A 264 -32.86 -50.37 9.91
N PRO A 265 -33.94 -50.64 9.15
CA PRO A 265 -34.74 -49.63 8.44
C PRO A 265 -35.69 -48.83 9.34
N GLN A 266 -35.21 -48.20 10.42
CA GLN A 266 -36.03 -47.41 11.34
C GLN A 266 -35.53 -46.00 11.68
N ALA A 267 -34.42 -45.53 11.12
CA ALA A 267 -33.90 -44.18 11.44
C ALA A 267 -34.31 -43.09 10.43
N ALA A 268 -35.52 -43.18 9.85
CA ALA A 268 -36.07 -42.15 8.96
C ALA A 268 -37.27 -41.42 9.59
N THR A 269 -37.19 -41.13 10.89
CA THR A 269 -38.14 -40.25 11.57
C THR A 269 -37.35 -39.19 12.34
N PRO A 270 -37.70 -37.90 12.23
CA PRO A 270 -37.08 -36.85 13.03
C PRO A 270 -37.21 -37.19 14.52
N PRO A 271 -36.21 -36.89 15.37
CA PRO A 271 -36.28 -37.19 16.79
C PRO A 271 -37.49 -36.50 17.42
N GLU A 272 -38.33 -37.27 18.12
CA GLU A 272 -39.45 -36.75 18.90
C GLU A 272 -38.92 -35.81 19.99
N ILE A 273 -39.50 -34.61 20.05
CA ILE A 273 -39.19 -33.62 21.08
C ILE A 273 -39.61 -34.21 22.43
N PRO A 274 -38.69 -34.35 23.40
CA PRO A 274 -39.02 -34.98 24.67
C PRO A 274 -39.99 -34.12 25.49
N ASP A 275 -40.95 -34.76 26.18
CA ASP A 275 -42.13 -34.10 26.76
C ASP A 275 -41.84 -33.01 27.80
N HIS A 276 -40.64 -33.02 28.41
CA HIS A 276 -40.20 -31.95 29.31
C HIS A 276 -40.00 -30.60 28.60
N VAL A 277 -39.75 -30.61 27.29
CA VAL A 277 -39.61 -29.40 26.45
C VAL A 277 -40.99 -28.88 26.03
N ARG A 278 -41.98 -29.76 25.85
CA ARG A 278 -43.38 -29.36 25.58
C ARG A 278 -44.02 -28.65 26.77
N GLN A 279 -43.75 -29.10 27.99
CA GLN A 279 -44.28 -28.48 29.21
C GLN A 279 -43.68 -27.09 29.49
N GLN A 280 -42.46 -26.80 29.03
CA GLN A 280 -41.86 -25.47 29.14
C GLN A 280 -42.39 -24.45 28.13
N MET A 281 -43.05 -24.90 27.06
CA MET A 281 -43.62 -24.02 26.03
C MET A 281 -45.12 -23.73 26.22
N GLY A 282 -45.76 -24.28 27.24
CA GLY A 282 -47.18 -24.10 27.53
C GLY A 282 -47.42 -23.31 28.81
N ASP A 283 -47.31 -21.97 28.73
CA ASP A 283 -48.18 -21.03 29.45
C ASP A 283 -47.89 -19.60 28.99
N GLY A 284 -48.66 -19.15 27.99
CA GLY A 284 -48.84 -17.74 27.64
C GLY A 284 -50.35 -17.49 27.55
N PRO A 285 -50.90 -16.53 28.30
CA PRO A 285 -52.34 -16.39 28.52
C PRO A 285 -53.10 -15.94 27.27
N GLN A 286 -54.39 -16.30 27.29
CA GLN A 286 -55.43 -16.13 26.26
C GLN A 286 -55.54 -14.72 25.67
#